data_AF-A0A0C3CSM7-F1
#
_entry.id   AF-A0A0C3CSM7-F1
#
_cell.length_a   1.000
_cell.length_b   1.000
_cell.length_c   1.000
_cell.angle_alpha   90.00
_cell.angle_beta   90.00
_cell.angle_gamma   90.00
#
_symmetry.space_group_name_H-M   'P 1'
#
loop_
_entity.id
_entity.type
_entity.pdbx_description
1 polymer ?
#
loop_
_entity_poly.entity_id
_entity_poly.type
_entity_poly.pdbx_seq_one_letter_code
_entity_poly.pdbx_strand_id
1 'polypeptide(L)'
;MSYPSTFYSLGLMPAFMGLGHLAPAIGAIQTATGSYQFPGKLLGLIGTISAVVDSMDTYKDVPQSNRPSKWIWKTWVYGLWAIVFACTAMLDLHTAYHIYRVLPLGLLWGVPCIPQFSTSKSLVLTKPKILRLFYLTILYQFFRETSCDIRDMAEDAKEGLKTLPIKLGKQKTMLFMTVVGLLLDSILTDSVHITASDILVRSPQLAQAFLRVGLTMTAHWQVLKYPRQNCWAWGFMSLFGLLPVLFAQAALCLRTDEEA
;
A
#
# COMPACT_ATOMS: atom_id res chain seq x y z
N MET A 1 -27.95 16.16 -7.54
CA MET A 1 -26.70 16.10 -6.76
C MET A 1 -25.68 16.97 -7.47
N SER A 2 -25.12 18.00 -6.82
CA SER A 2 -24.04 18.79 -7.41
C SER A 2 -22.79 17.92 -7.48
N TYR A 3 -22.12 17.86 -8.64
CA TYR A 3 -20.80 17.24 -8.74
C TYR A 3 -19.87 17.90 -7.69
N PRO A 4 -19.08 17.13 -6.94
CA PRO A 4 -18.04 17.70 -6.09
C PRO A 4 -17.16 18.61 -6.95
N SER A 5 -16.76 19.77 -6.41
CA SER A 5 -15.97 20.74 -7.16
C SER A 5 -14.72 20.07 -7.73
N THR A 6 -14.36 20.39 -8.97
CA THR A 6 -13.20 19.82 -9.68
C THR A 6 -11.91 19.92 -8.86
N PHE A 7 -11.81 20.94 -8.01
CA PHE A 7 -10.73 21.11 -7.04
C PHE A 7 -10.68 20.02 -5.98
N TYR A 8 -11.84 19.61 -5.46
CA TYR A 8 -11.94 18.57 -4.44
C TYR A 8 -11.57 17.19 -5.01
N SER A 9 -12.06 16.87 -6.21
CA SER A 9 -11.80 15.57 -6.84
C SER A 9 -10.39 15.41 -7.39
N LEU A 10 -9.74 16.49 -7.84
CA LEU A 10 -8.41 16.43 -8.48
C LEU A 10 -7.27 16.93 -7.59
N GLY A 11 -7.56 17.64 -6.51
CA GLY A 11 -6.55 18.15 -5.58
C GLY A 11 -6.62 17.43 -4.24
N LEU A 12 -7.72 17.62 -3.52
CA LEU A 12 -7.85 17.17 -2.14
C LEU A 12 -7.89 15.63 -2.02
N MET A 13 -8.68 14.98 -2.87
CA MET A 13 -8.83 13.53 -2.83
C MET A 13 -7.52 12.80 -3.18
N PRO A 14 -6.78 13.19 -4.25
CA PRO A 14 -5.46 12.61 -4.51
C PRO A 14 -4.42 12.90 -3.43
N ALA A 15 -4.49 14.06 -2.78
CA ALA A 15 -3.63 14.33 -1.63
C ALA A 15 -3.93 13.38 -0.47
N PHE A 16 -5.22 13.15 -0.13
CA PHE A 16 -5.61 12.19 0.91
C PHE A 16 -5.29 10.73 0.55
N MET A 17 -5.45 10.34 -0.71
CA MET A 17 -5.06 9.01 -1.18
C MET A 17 -3.53 8.85 -1.15
N GLY A 18 -2.77 9.90 -1.50
CA GLY A 18 -1.33 10.01 -1.29
C GLY A 18 -0.91 9.89 0.17
N LEU A 19 -1.67 10.47 1.11
CA LEU A 19 -1.47 10.27 2.56
C LEU A 19 -1.73 8.83 2.99
N GLY A 20 -2.62 8.10 2.30
CA GLY A 20 -2.74 6.65 2.47
C GLY A 20 -1.39 5.96 2.24
N HIS A 21 -0.69 6.27 1.16
CA HIS A 21 0.62 5.68 0.84
C HIS A 21 1.74 6.07 1.83
N LEU A 22 1.54 7.09 2.64
CA LEU A 22 2.51 7.52 3.64
C LEU A 22 2.62 6.57 4.82
N ALA A 23 1.54 5.89 5.23
CA ALA A 23 1.59 4.92 6.34
C ALA A 23 2.59 3.76 6.09
N PRO A 24 2.58 3.07 4.93
CA PRO A 24 3.57 2.04 4.65
C PRO A 24 4.98 2.59 4.42
N ALA A 25 5.10 3.82 3.90
CA ALA A 25 6.40 4.50 3.82
C ALA A 25 6.98 4.81 5.21
N ILE A 26 6.12 5.28 6.12
CA ILE A 26 6.44 5.53 7.52
C ILE A 26 6.93 4.25 8.17
N GLY A 27 6.20 3.17 7.94
CA GLY A 27 6.58 1.86 8.39
C GLY A 27 7.94 1.42 7.84
N ALA A 28 8.11 1.45 6.52
CA ALA A 28 9.37 1.06 5.87
C ALA A 28 10.59 1.80 6.43
N ILE A 29 10.45 3.10 6.68
CA ILE A 29 11.51 3.95 7.25
C ILE A 29 11.83 3.56 8.69
N GLN A 30 10.82 3.39 9.55
CA GLN A 30 11.06 2.98 10.93
C GLN A 30 11.75 1.60 10.98
N THR A 31 11.35 0.64 10.14
CA THR A 31 12.03 -0.67 10.08
C THR A 31 13.45 -0.57 9.55
N ALA A 32 13.73 0.32 8.60
CA ALA A 32 15.06 0.49 8.06
C ALA A 32 16.01 1.26 8.99
N THR A 33 15.48 2.18 9.82
CA THR A 33 16.29 3.14 10.58
C THR A 33 16.20 2.99 12.09
N GLY A 34 15.24 2.22 12.60
CA GLY A 34 14.95 2.11 14.03
C GLY A 34 14.36 3.39 14.66
N SER A 35 14.02 4.40 13.85
CA SER A 35 13.59 5.71 14.33
C SER A 35 12.29 6.18 13.66
N TYR A 36 11.46 6.87 14.46
CA TYR A 36 10.30 7.64 13.97
C TYR A 36 10.67 9.07 13.57
N GLN A 37 11.94 9.48 13.69
CA GLN A 37 12.38 10.79 13.22
C GLN A 37 12.31 10.82 11.69
N PHE A 38 11.21 11.36 11.20
CA PHE A 38 11.03 11.57 9.77
C PHE A 38 11.96 12.68 9.31
N PRO A 39 12.80 12.41 8.29
CA PRO A 39 13.22 13.48 7.43
C PRO A 39 11.93 13.98 6.76
N GLY A 40 11.37 15.10 7.21
CA GLY A 40 10.14 15.66 6.63
C GLY A 40 10.25 15.84 5.11
N LYS A 41 11.48 16.00 4.62
CA LYS A 41 11.88 15.99 3.21
C LYS A 41 11.57 14.67 2.49
N LEU A 42 11.85 13.52 3.13
CA LEU A 42 11.56 12.19 2.59
C LEU A 42 10.06 11.91 2.56
N LEU A 43 9.36 12.32 3.62
CA LEU A 43 7.91 12.24 3.71
C LEU A 43 7.24 13.07 2.60
N GLY A 44 7.71 14.31 2.42
CA GLY A 44 7.28 15.20 1.34
C GLY A 44 7.55 14.58 -0.04
N LEU A 45 8.73 13.96 -0.24
CA LEU A 45 9.05 13.31 -1.51
C LEU A 45 8.08 12.17 -1.83
N ILE A 46 7.91 11.23 -0.90
CA ILE A 46 7.07 10.05 -1.13
C ILE A 46 5.61 10.46 -1.31
N GLY A 47 5.09 11.30 -0.40
CA GLY A 47 3.71 11.79 -0.48
C GLY A 47 3.42 12.53 -1.78
N THR A 48 4.36 13.35 -2.25
CA THR A 48 4.18 14.11 -3.50
C THR A 48 4.29 13.19 -4.73
N ILE A 49 5.20 12.22 -4.75
CA ILE A 49 5.26 11.22 -5.84
C ILE A 49 3.93 10.45 -5.92
N SER A 50 3.40 10.00 -4.78
CA SER A 50 2.09 9.34 -4.74
C SER A 50 0.98 10.26 -5.25
N ALA A 51 0.96 11.53 -4.84
CA ALA A 51 -0.01 12.51 -5.33
C ALA A 51 0.10 12.76 -6.85
N VAL A 52 1.31 12.75 -7.42
CA VAL A 52 1.51 12.85 -8.88
C VAL A 52 0.86 11.66 -9.59
N VAL A 53 1.19 10.44 -9.15
CA VAL A 53 0.67 9.20 -9.76
C VAL A 53 -0.86 9.17 -9.68
N ASP A 54 -1.41 9.41 -8.50
CA ASP A 54 -2.87 9.34 -8.25
C ASP A 54 -3.63 10.45 -9.00
N SER A 55 -3.06 11.67 -9.05
CA SER A 55 -3.62 12.74 -9.87
C SER A 55 -3.66 12.34 -11.35
N MET A 56 -2.57 11.76 -11.87
CA MET A 56 -2.48 11.36 -13.28
C MET A 56 -3.48 10.25 -13.63
N ASP A 57 -3.72 9.33 -12.71
CA ASP A 57 -4.70 8.26 -12.91
C ASP A 57 -6.12 8.83 -12.89
N THR A 58 -6.45 9.61 -11.85
CA THR A 58 -7.74 10.30 -11.73
C THR A 58 -8.04 11.16 -12.97
N TYR A 59 -7.03 11.85 -13.53
CA TYR A 59 -7.22 12.66 -14.73
C TYR A 59 -7.60 11.85 -15.98
N LYS A 60 -7.12 10.60 -16.10
CA LYS A 60 -7.51 9.70 -17.20
C LYS A 60 -8.96 9.27 -17.06
N ASP A 61 -9.40 9.00 -15.83
CA ASP A 61 -10.75 8.50 -15.53
C ASP A 61 -11.83 9.58 -15.65
N VAL A 62 -11.48 10.86 -15.49
CA VAL A 62 -12.44 11.96 -15.67
C VAL A 62 -12.85 12.07 -17.16
N PRO A 63 -14.16 12.05 -17.48
CA PRO A 63 -14.65 12.23 -18.84
C PRO A 63 -14.15 13.52 -19.47
N GLN A 64 -13.87 13.51 -20.77
CA GLN A 64 -13.22 14.64 -21.45
C GLN A 64 -13.98 15.98 -21.30
N SER A 65 -15.31 15.95 -21.21
CA SER A 65 -16.15 17.14 -20.97
C SER A 65 -15.95 17.77 -19.60
N ASN A 66 -15.50 16.99 -18.61
CA ASN A 66 -15.38 17.39 -17.21
C ASN A 66 -13.93 17.60 -16.78
N ARG A 67 -12.96 17.38 -17.68
CA ARG A 67 -11.54 17.60 -17.39
C ARG A 67 -11.27 19.09 -17.17
N PRO A 68 -10.39 19.45 -16.21
CA PRO A 68 -9.96 20.83 -16.06
C PRO A 68 -9.26 21.29 -17.34
N SER A 69 -9.24 22.60 -17.56
CA SER A 69 -8.51 23.17 -18.69
C SER A 69 -7.05 22.73 -18.66
N LYS A 70 -6.48 22.47 -19.85
CA LYS A 70 -5.13 21.91 -20.00
C LYS A 70 -4.07 22.70 -19.25
N TRP A 71 -4.24 24.03 -19.13
CA TRP A 71 -3.29 24.88 -18.42
C TRP A 71 -3.34 24.66 -16.90
N ILE A 72 -4.53 24.54 -16.28
CA ILE A 72 -4.68 24.29 -14.83
C ILE A 72 -4.04 22.94 -14.51
N TRP A 73 -4.34 21.92 -15.32
CA TRP A 73 -3.78 20.59 -15.16
C TRP A 73 -2.26 20.59 -15.25
N LYS A 74 -1.68 21.26 -16.25
CA LYS A 74 -0.24 21.40 -16.39
C LYS A 74 0.38 22.10 -15.18
N THR A 75 -0.21 23.21 -14.73
CA THR A 75 0.28 23.94 -13.55
C THR A 75 0.27 23.07 -12.29
N TRP A 76 -0.79 22.29 -12.08
CA TRP A 76 -0.87 21.34 -10.96
C TRP A 76 0.23 20.29 -11.01
N VAL A 77 0.34 19.58 -12.13
CA VAL A 77 1.34 18.50 -12.30
C VAL A 77 2.77 19.04 -12.20
N TYR A 78 3.06 20.18 -12.83
CA TYR A 78 4.38 20.81 -12.71
C TYR A 78 4.67 21.32 -11.30
N GLY A 79 3.66 21.82 -10.58
CA GLY A 79 3.78 22.18 -9.18
C GLY A 79 4.16 20.99 -8.30
N LEU A 80 3.49 19.85 -8.49
CA LEU A 80 3.84 18.61 -7.78
C LEU A 80 5.26 18.13 -8.13
N TRP A 81 5.65 18.14 -9.40
CA TRP A 81 7.03 17.80 -9.79
C TRP A 81 8.07 18.77 -9.20
N ALA A 82 7.78 20.07 -9.14
CA ALA A 82 8.66 21.03 -8.50
C ALA A 82 8.88 20.71 -7.01
N ILE A 83 7.83 20.28 -6.31
CA ILE A 83 7.93 19.81 -4.92
C ILE A 83 8.77 18.53 -4.85
N VAL A 84 8.56 17.55 -5.75
CA VAL A 84 9.41 16.35 -5.84
C VAL A 84 10.88 16.72 -6.01
N PHE A 85 11.21 17.63 -6.94
CA PHE A 85 12.59 18.08 -7.16
C PHE A 85 13.16 18.82 -5.95
N ALA A 86 12.38 19.68 -5.30
CA ALA A 86 12.80 20.39 -4.10
C ALA A 86 13.09 19.41 -2.94
N CYS A 87 12.18 18.47 -2.67
CA CYS A 87 12.38 17.44 -1.66
C CYS A 87 13.62 16.58 -1.97
N THR A 88 13.83 16.20 -3.24
CA THR A 88 15.01 15.47 -3.68
C THR A 88 16.30 16.26 -3.48
N ALA A 89 16.34 17.53 -3.86
CA ALA A 89 17.51 18.39 -3.68
C ALA A 89 17.84 18.63 -2.20
N MET A 90 16.83 18.57 -1.33
CA MET A 90 17.01 18.70 0.11
C MET A 90 17.44 17.39 0.79
N LEU A 91 17.29 16.24 0.12
CA LEU A 91 17.76 14.94 0.58
C LEU A 91 19.24 14.76 0.23
N ASP A 92 19.93 13.95 1.03
CA ASP A 92 21.29 13.55 0.72
C ASP A 92 21.34 12.73 -0.58
N LEU A 93 22.36 12.94 -1.42
CA LEU A 93 22.48 12.33 -2.75
C LEU A 93 22.39 10.80 -2.66
N HIS A 94 22.98 10.22 -1.61
CA HIS A 94 22.93 8.79 -1.34
C HIS A 94 21.49 8.29 -1.10
N THR A 95 20.72 9.01 -0.29
CA THR A 95 19.32 8.68 0.02
C THR A 95 18.43 8.81 -1.22
N ALA A 96 18.60 9.90 -1.98
CA ALA A 96 17.88 10.09 -3.24
C ALA A 96 18.18 8.96 -4.23
N TYR A 97 19.45 8.57 -4.39
CA TYR A 97 19.85 7.46 -5.25
C TYR A 97 19.18 6.14 -4.88
N HIS A 98 19.13 5.78 -3.58
CA HIS A 98 18.45 4.56 -3.15
C HIS A 98 16.95 4.60 -3.43
N ILE A 99 16.29 5.74 -3.19
CA ILE A 99 14.86 5.89 -3.48
C ILE A 99 14.62 5.70 -4.98
N TYR A 100 15.37 6.39 -5.84
CA TYR A 100 15.21 6.29 -7.29
C TYR A 100 15.67 4.96 -7.88
N ARG A 101 16.50 4.20 -7.18
CA ARG A 101 16.83 2.83 -7.58
C ARG A 101 15.67 1.88 -7.30
N VAL A 102 14.94 2.08 -6.22
CA VAL A 102 13.82 1.22 -5.80
C VAL A 102 12.49 1.70 -6.39
N LEU A 103 12.36 2.97 -6.76
CA LEU A 103 11.15 3.54 -7.37
C LEU A 103 10.73 2.79 -8.65
N PRO A 104 11.63 2.51 -9.62
CA PRO A 104 11.31 1.73 -10.81
C PRO A 104 10.92 0.29 -10.45
N LEU A 105 11.54 -0.31 -9.43
CA LEU A 105 11.18 -1.65 -8.94
C LEU A 105 9.79 -1.67 -8.29
N GLY A 106 9.42 -0.60 -7.59
CA GLY A 106 8.06 -0.40 -7.06
C GLY A 106 7.05 -0.09 -8.16
N LEU A 107 7.45 0.59 -9.22
CA LEU A 107 6.61 0.94 -10.38
C LEU A 107 6.48 -0.20 -11.41
N LEU A 108 7.43 -1.15 -11.47
CA LEU A 108 7.46 -2.25 -12.43
C LEU A 108 7.06 -3.63 -11.85
N TRP A 109 6.84 -3.73 -10.52
CA TRP A 109 6.44 -4.95 -9.77
C TRP A 109 7.51 -6.05 -9.60
N GLY A 110 7.37 -6.88 -8.54
CA GLY A 110 7.64 -8.34 -8.64
C GLY A 110 8.82 -9.05 -7.96
N VAL A 111 9.75 -8.41 -7.24
CA VAL A 111 10.81 -9.01 -6.35
C VAL A 111 11.81 -10.05 -6.95
N PRO A 112 13.00 -10.18 -6.33
CA PRO A 112 13.44 -11.50 -5.87
C PRO A 112 14.03 -11.53 -4.44
N CYS A 113 13.86 -12.68 -3.77
CA CYS A 113 14.56 -13.03 -2.54
C CYS A 113 16.08 -13.02 -2.79
N ILE A 114 16.86 -12.60 -1.79
CA ILE A 114 18.32 -12.63 -1.87
C ILE A 114 18.79 -14.01 -1.38
N PRO A 115 19.45 -14.83 -2.22
CA PRO A 115 20.10 -16.04 -1.75
C PRO A 115 21.26 -15.66 -0.84
N GLN A 116 21.25 -16.15 0.40
CA GLN A 116 22.34 -15.96 1.35
C GLN A 116 23.10 -17.28 1.49
N PHE A 117 24.34 -17.30 1.01
CA PHE A 117 25.23 -18.43 1.23
C PHE A 117 25.85 -18.31 2.63
N SER A 118 25.50 -19.24 3.52
CA SER A 118 26.19 -19.43 4.79
C SER A 118 27.26 -20.49 4.60
N THR A 119 28.45 -20.25 5.16
CA THR A 119 29.61 -21.16 5.07
C THR A 119 29.41 -22.48 5.82
N SER A 120 28.42 -22.57 6.71
CA SER A 120 28.15 -23.76 7.54
C SER A 120 26.79 -24.42 7.29
N LYS A 121 25.88 -23.75 6.57
CA LYS A 121 24.53 -24.23 6.30
C LYS A 121 24.21 -23.89 4.84
N SER A 122 23.89 -24.88 4.02
CA SER A 122 23.51 -24.76 2.60
C SER A 122 22.66 -23.53 2.28
N LEU A 123 22.64 -23.09 1.01
CA LEU A 123 21.86 -21.95 0.49
C LEU A 123 20.57 -21.68 1.30
N VAL A 124 20.57 -20.61 2.11
CA VAL A 124 19.40 -20.18 2.86
C VAL A 124 18.80 -18.96 2.15
N LEU A 125 17.54 -19.07 1.75
CA LEU A 125 16.77 -17.93 1.25
C LEU A 125 16.26 -17.13 2.43
N THR A 126 17.09 -16.23 2.94
CA THR A 126 16.70 -15.28 3.99
C THR A 126 16.03 -14.08 3.34
N LYS A 127 14.78 -13.79 3.73
CA LYS A 127 14.14 -12.52 3.39
C LYS A 127 14.63 -11.46 4.37
N PRO A 128 15.35 -10.41 3.94
CA PRO A 128 15.58 -9.22 4.76
C PRO A 128 14.28 -8.76 5.42
N LYS A 129 14.35 -8.29 6.67
CA LYS A 129 13.18 -7.76 7.40
C LYS A 129 12.47 -6.65 6.59
N ILE A 130 13.26 -5.83 5.89
CA ILE A 130 12.80 -4.81 4.95
C ILE A 130 11.96 -5.44 3.82
N LEU A 131 12.37 -6.58 3.27
CA LEU A 131 11.60 -7.29 2.25
C LEU A 131 10.27 -7.82 2.80
N ARG A 132 10.23 -8.34 4.04
CA ARG A 132 8.97 -8.81 4.66
C ARG A 132 7.97 -7.68 4.83
N LEU A 133 8.42 -6.53 5.31
CA LEU A 133 7.55 -5.35 5.45
C LEU A 133 7.08 -4.81 4.10
N PHE A 134 7.95 -4.84 3.10
CA PHE A 134 7.58 -4.49 1.73
C PHE A 134 6.50 -5.43 1.18
N TYR A 135 6.62 -6.75 1.40
CA TYR A 135 5.59 -7.70 1.00
C TYR A 135 4.27 -7.53 1.75
N LEU A 136 4.31 -7.24 3.06
CA LEU A 136 3.12 -6.90 3.83
C LEU A 136 2.45 -5.65 3.26
N THR A 137 3.23 -4.60 2.99
CA THR A 137 2.74 -3.39 2.34
C THR A 137 2.04 -3.71 1.01
N ILE A 138 2.66 -4.52 0.15
CA ILE A 138 2.04 -4.96 -1.12
C ILE A 138 0.73 -5.71 -0.86
N LEU A 139 0.69 -6.62 0.12
CA LEU A 139 -0.50 -7.39 0.45
C LEU A 139 -1.66 -6.49 0.89
N TYR A 140 -1.41 -5.55 1.78
CA TYR A 140 -2.44 -4.62 2.27
C TYR A 140 -2.84 -3.59 1.21
N GLN A 141 -1.91 -3.18 0.36
CA GLN A 141 -2.19 -2.36 -0.81
C GLN A 141 -3.08 -3.12 -1.81
N PHE A 142 -2.80 -4.40 -2.06
CA PHE A 142 -3.64 -5.27 -2.88
C PHE A 142 -5.07 -5.36 -2.33
N PHE A 143 -5.25 -5.46 -1.01
CA PHE A 143 -6.59 -5.45 -0.42
C PHE A 143 -7.33 -4.14 -0.67
N ARG A 144 -6.63 -3.02 -0.51
CA ARG A 144 -7.19 -1.69 -0.73
C ARG A 144 -7.65 -1.53 -2.18
N GLU A 145 -6.78 -1.80 -3.14
CA GLU A 145 -7.09 -1.67 -4.57
C GLU A 145 -8.21 -2.63 -4.99
N THR A 146 -8.15 -3.89 -4.56
CA THR A 146 -9.24 -4.85 -4.87
C THR A 146 -10.58 -4.40 -4.27
N SER A 147 -10.57 -3.71 -3.13
CA SER A 147 -11.79 -3.14 -2.55
C SER A 147 -12.31 -1.93 -3.33
N CYS A 148 -11.42 -1.12 -3.92
CA CYS A 148 -11.79 -0.09 -4.89
C CYS A 148 -12.42 -0.72 -6.14
N ASP A 149 -11.86 -1.82 -6.66
CA ASP A 149 -12.45 -2.53 -7.79
C ASP A 149 -13.85 -3.10 -7.44
N ILE A 150 -14.04 -3.60 -6.20
CA ILE A 150 -15.37 -4.07 -5.74
C ILE A 150 -16.38 -2.93 -5.75
N ARG A 151 -15.97 -1.71 -5.38
CA ARG A 151 -16.82 -0.51 -5.43
C ARG A 151 -17.24 -0.19 -6.87
N ASP A 152 -16.29 -0.27 -7.80
CA ASP A 152 -16.47 0.17 -9.18
C ASP A 152 -17.05 -0.92 -10.10
N MET A 153 -17.35 -2.11 -9.56
CA MET A 153 -17.96 -3.23 -10.28
C MET A 153 -19.11 -2.88 -11.24
N ALA A 154 -20.01 -1.97 -10.88
CA ALA A 154 -21.14 -1.63 -11.76
C ALA A 154 -20.68 -0.84 -13.01
N GLU A 155 -19.67 0.01 -12.85
CA GLU A 155 -19.06 0.79 -13.94
C GLU A 155 -18.16 -0.11 -14.79
N ASP A 156 -17.29 -0.89 -14.16
CA ASP A 156 -16.45 -1.89 -14.82
C ASP A 156 -17.27 -2.85 -15.69
N ALA A 157 -18.41 -3.33 -15.17
CA ALA A 157 -19.31 -4.22 -15.91
C ALA A 157 -19.88 -3.54 -17.15
N LYS A 158 -20.27 -2.27 -17.04
CA LYS A 158 -20.82 -1.47 -18.14
C LYS A 158 -19.77 -1.20 -19.21
N GLU A 159 -18.52 -1.02 -18.82
CA GLU A 159 -17.38 -0.81 -19.70
C GLU A 159 -16.80 -2.12 -20.28
N GLY A 160 -17.29 -3.28 -19.83
CA GLY A 160 -16.84 -4.59 -20.30
C GLY A 160 -15.46 -5.00 -19.75
N LEU A 161 -15.02 -4.39 -18.65
CA LEU A 161 -13.77 -4.73 -17.97
C LEU A 161 -13.88 -6.10 -17.30
N LYS A 162 -12.78 -6.86 -17.29
CA LYS A 162 -12.71 -8.23 -16.74
C LYS A 162 -11.93 -8.28 -15.43
N THR A 163 -12.27 -7.41 -14.48
CA THR A 163 -11.62 -7.34 -13.17
C THR A 163 -11.95 -8.55 -12.28
N LEU A 164 -11.15 -8.79 -11.23
CA LEU A 164 -11.36 -9.90 -10.30
C LEU A 164 -12.76 -9.86 -9.66
N PRO A 165 -13.26 -8.69 -9.17
CA PRO A 165 -14.60 -8.59 -8.62
C PRO A 165 -15.72 -8.88 -9.61
N ILE A 166 -15.56 -8.52 -10.89
CA ILE A 166 -16.53 -8.85 -11.95
C ILE A 166 -16.65 -10.36 -12.13
N LYS A 167 -15.51 -11.08 -12.14
CA LYS A 167 -15.50 -12.54 -12.36
C LYS A 167 -16.01 -13.33 -11.16
N LEU A 168 -15.64 -12.93 -9.94
CA LEU A 168 -15.96 -13.68 -8.72
C LEU A 168 -17.25 -13.18 -8.05
N GLY A 169 -17.59 -11.91 -8.23
CA GLY A 169 -18.61 -11.21 -7.44
C GLY A 169 -18.08 -10.68 -6.11
N LYS A 170 -18.78 -9.69 -5.54
CA LYS A 170 -18.40 -8.99 -4.29
C LYS A 170 -18.10 -9.94 -3.13
N GLN A 171 -19.02 -10.85 -2.80
CA GLN A 171 -18.87 -11.75 -1.65
C GLN A 171 -17.69 -12.72 -1.80
N LYS A 172 -17.56 -13.36 -2.97
CA LYS A 172 -16.48 -14.32 -3.20
C LYS A 172 -15.12 -13.63 -3.28
N THR A 173 -15.05 -12.40 -3.79
CA THR A 173 -13.81 -11.62 -3.80
C THR A 173 -13.35 -11.26 -2.39
N MET A 174 -14.27 -10.82 -1.52
CA MET A 174 -13.95 -10.55 -0.12
C MET A 174 -13.48 -11.80 0.63
N LEU A 175 -14.14 -12.95 0.39
CA LEU A 175 -13.71 -14.23 0.95
C LEU A 175 -12.31 -14.62 0.43
N PHE A 176 -12.07 -14.48 -0.88
CA PHE A 176 -10.78 -14.74 -1.50
C PHE A 176 -9.67 -13.89 -0.88
N MET A 177 -9.89 -12.57 -0.78
CA MET A 177 -8.95 -11.65 -0.13
C MET A 177 -8.68 -12.04 1.33
N THR A 178 -9.72 -12.45 2.06
CA THR A 178 -9.58 -12.89 3.46
C THR A 178 -8.69 -14.14 3.55
N VAL A 179 -8.97 -15.16 2.74
CA VAL A 179 -8.22 -16.44 2.76
C VAL A 179 -6.78 -16.25 2.32
N VAL A 180 -6.57 -15.61 1.16
CA VAL A 180 -5.23 -15.31 0.64
C VAL A 180 -4.48 -14.41 1.61
N GLY A 181 -5.17 -13.43 2.19
CA GLY A 181 -4.60 -12.52 3.15
C GLY A 181 -4.13 -13.19 4.43
N LEU A 182 -4.96 -14.05 5.04
CA LEU A 182 -4.58 -14.81 6.22
C LEU A 182 -3.39 -15.72 5.94
N LEU A 183 -3.37 -16.40 4.79
CA LEU A 183 -2.28 -17.28 4.40
C LEU A 183 -0.97 -16.50 4.23
N LEU A 184 -1.00 -15.43 3.43
CA LEU A 184 0.20 -14.65 3.13
C LEU A 184 0.69 -13.86 4.35
N ASP A 185 -0.20 -13.22 5.10
CA ASP A 185 0.17 -12.50 6.33
C ASP A 185 0.79 -13.47 7.36
N SER A 186 0.20 -14.66 7.53
CA SER A 186 0.75 -15.69 8.43
C SER A 186 2.14 -16.16 8.01
N ILE A 187 2.41 -16.31 6.72
CA ILE A 187 3.75 -16.67 6.22
C ILE A 187 4.72 -15.49 6.41
N LEU A 188 4.28 -14.26 6.12
CA LEU A 188 5.13 -13.06 6.17
C LEU A 188 5.51 -12.65 7.59
N THR A 189 4.66 -12.93 8.59
CA THR A 189 4.92 -12.65 10.01
C THR A 189 5.46 -13.85 10.81
N ASP A 190 5.91 -14.91 10.13
CA ASP A 190 6.37 -16.18 10.74
C ASP A 190 5.35 -16.81 11.70
N SER A 191 4.05 -16.61 11.46
CA SER A 191 2.98 -17.32 12.18
C SER A 191 2.91 -18.78 11.74
N VAL A 192 3.19 -19.04 10.46
CA VAL A 192 3.34 -20.37 9.89
C VAL A 192 4.71 -20.45 9.24
N HIS A 193 5.56 -21.32 9.76
CA HIS A 193 6.90 -21.56 9.24
C HIS A 193 6.94 -22.95 8.60
N ILE A 194 7.14 -22.99 7.28
CA ILE A 194 7.20 -24.21 6.50
C ILE A 194 8.67 -24.60 6.33
N THR A 195 9.09 -25.72 6.92
CA THR A 195 10.41 -26.33 6.70
C THR A 195 10.27 -27.51 5.73
N ALA A 196 11.39 -28.11 5.33
CA ALA A 196 11.38 -29.29 4.47
C ALA A 196 10.76 -30.53 5.14
N SER A 197 10.78 -30.58 6.48
CA SER A 197 10.29 -31.72 7.26
C SER A 197 8.97 -31.46 7.97
N ASP A 198 8.65 -30.21 8.32
CA ASP A 198 7.58 -29.89 9.25
C ASP A 198 6.89 -28.54 8.94
N ILE A 199 5.67 -28.39 9.48
CA ILE A 199 4.94 -27.13 9.51
C ILE A 199 4.85 -26.68 10.98
N LEU A 200 5.61 -25.66 11.33
CA LEU A 200 5.56 -25.07 12.67
C LEU A 200 4.54 -23.92 12.67
N VAL A 201 3.48 -24.07 13.46
CA VAL A 201 2.46 -23.03 13.65
C VAL A 201 2.65 -22.38 15.00
N ARG A 202 2.86 -21.06 15.02
CA ARG A 202 2.96 -20.27 16.26
C ARG A 202 1.62 -19.61 16.56
N SER A 203 0.84 -20.24 17.45
CA SER A 203 -0.55 -19.85 17.74
C SER A 203 -0.74 -18.36 18.10
N PRO A 204 0.12 -17.71 18.92
CA PRO A 204 -0.06 -16.29 19.22
C PRO A 204 0.06 -15.39 17.99
N GLN A 205 1.04 -15.64 17.12
CA GLN A 205 1.25 -14.87 15.89
C GLN A 205 0.17 -15.17 14.86
N LEU A 206 -0.33 -16.41 14.82
CA LEU A 206 -1.46 -16.76 13.98
C LEU A 206 -2.72 -15.99 14.41
N ALA A 207 -3.01 -15.93 15.72
CA ALA A 207 -4.12 -15.12 16.24
C ALA A 207 -3.97 -13.63 15.88
N GLN A 208 -2.76 -13.09 15.92
CA GLN A 208 -2.50 -11.72 15.46
C GLN A 208 -2.75 -11.53 13.95
N ALA A 209 -2.40 -12.52 13.11
CA ALA A 209 -2.70 -12.48 11.69
C ALA A 209 -4.22 -12.50 11.43
N PHE A 210 -4.95 -13.35 12.15
CA PHE A 210 -6.42 -13.35 12.14
C PHE A 210 -7.00 -12.00 12.54
N LEU A 211 -6.49 -11.39 13.60
CA LEU A 211 -6.94 -10.08 14.05
C LEU A 211 -6.67 -9.01 12.99
N ARG A 212 -5.44 -8.94 12.47
CA ARG A 212 -5.04 -7.95 11.46
C ARG A 212 -5.87 -8.07 10.19
N VAL A 213 -5.89 -9.24 9.56
CA VAL A 213 -6.62 -9.46 8.30
C VAL A 213 -8.12 -9.37 8.53
N GLY A 214 -8.64 -9.97 9.60
CA GLY A 214 -10.06 -9.94 9.96
C GLY A 214 -10.59 -8.51 10.14
N LEU A 215 -9.93 -7.71 10.97
CA LEU A 215 -10.30 -6.29 11.17
C LEU A 215 -10.26 -5.51 9.86
N THR A 216 -9.24 -5.74 9.04
CA THR A 216 -9.10 -5.10 7.73
C THR A 216 -10.27 -5.44 6.82
N MET A 217 -10.61 -6.72 6.69
CA MET A 217 -11.71 -7.18 5.83
C MET A 217 -13.06 -6.70 6.35
N THR A 218 -13.27 -6.68 7.67
CA THR A 218 -14.48 -6.10 8.27
C THR A 218 -14.58 -4.60 7.99
N ALA A 219 -13.49 -3.85 8.12
CA ALA A 219 -13.47 -2.41 7.81
C ALA A 219 -13.82 -2.15 6.34
N HIS A 220 -13.16 -2.85 5.40
CA HIS A 220 -13.46 -2.76 3.97
C HIS A 220 -14.93 -3.13 3.69
N TRP A 221 -15.44 -4.21 4.30
CA TRP A 221 -16.83 -4.63 4.15
C TRP A 221 -17.83 -3.55 4.60
N GLN A 222 -17.56 -2.85 5.70
CA GLN A 222 -18.42 -1.76 6.17
C GLN A 222 -18.33 -0.54 5.23
N VAL A 223 -17.13 -0.19 4.76
CA VAL A 223 -16.93 0.95 3.85
C VAL A 223 -17.65 0.71 2.52
N LEU A 224 -17.64 -0.53 2.01
CA LEU A 224 -18.33 -0.95 0.78
C LEU A 224 -19.88 -0.82 0.84
N LYS A 225 -20.46 -0.38 1.97
CA LYS A 225 -21.89 -0.02 2.07
C LYS A 225 -22.16 1.45 1.73
N TYR A 226 -21.14 2.30 1.76
CA TYR A 226 -21.27 3.72 1.47
C TYR A 226 -21.16 3.98 -0.04
N PRO A 227 -21.87 5.00 -0.55
CA PRO A 227 -21.76 5.38 -1.95
C PRO A 227 -20.36 5.89 -2.28
N ARG A 228 -19.94 5.77 -3.55
CA ARG A 228 -18.62 6.24 -4.03
C ARG A 228 -18.35 7.71 -3.70
N GLN A 229 -19.39 8.54 -3.68
CA GLN A 229 -19.28 9.97 -3.41
C GLN A 229 -18.97 10.28 -1.93
N ASN A 230 -19.08 9.31 -1.01
CA ASN A 230 -18.77 9.50 0.40
C ASN A 230 -17.24 9.48 0.64
N CYS A 231 -16.60 10.60 0.32
CA CYS A 231 -15.15 10.77 0.37
C CYS A 231 -14.55 10.45 1.76
N TRP A 232 -15.30 10.72 2.84
CA TRP A 232 -14.86 10.42 4.20
C TRP A 232 -14.72 8.93 4.45
N ALA A 233 -15.71 8.13 4.04
CA ALA A 233 -15.66 6.67 4.20
C ALA A 233 -14.46 6.06 3.46
N TRP A 234 -14.19 6.53 2.24
CA TRP A 234 -13.06 6.06 1.41
C TRP A 234 -11.70 6.58 1.90
N GLY A 235 -11.65 7.81 2.42
CA GLY A 235 -10.47 8.35 3.08
C GLY A 235 -10.12 7.56 4.34
N PHE A 236 -11.12 7.24 5.17
CA PHE A 236 -10.92 6.38 6.35
C PHE A 236 -10.47 4.97 5.96
N MET A 237 -11.02 4.37 4.89
CA MET A 237 -10.55 3.09 4.38
C MET A 237 -9.06 3.13 4.00
N SER A 238 -8.65 4.19 3.30
CA SER A 238 -7.27 4.37 2.86
C SER A 238 -6.32 4.55 4.05
N LEU A 239 -6.76 5.26 5.09
CA LEU A 239 -5.97 5.49 6.31
C LEU A 239 -5.90 4.24 7.19
N PHE A 240 -7.03 3.61 7.50
CA PHE A 240 -7.11 2.48 8.41
C PHE A 240 -6.72 1.15 7.77
N GLY A 241 -6.82 1.02 6.45
CA GLY A 241 -6.41 -0.18 5.71
C GLY A 241 -4.92 -0.51 5.86
N LEU A 242 -4.11 0.46 6.32
CA LEU A 242 -2.66 0.33 6.48
C LEU A 242 -2.22 0.27 7.95
N LEU A 243 -3.12 0.52 8.90
CA LEU A 243 -2.88 0.30 10.33
C LEU A 243 -2.38 -1.12 10.67
N PRO A 244 -2.88 -2.20 10.04
CA PRO A 244 -2.36 -3.55 10.28
C PRO A 244 -0.88 -3.71 9.91
N VAL A 245 -0.37 -2.97 8.90
CA VAL A 245 1.04 -2.99 8.53
C VAL A 245 1.88 -2.41 9.66
N LEU A 246 1.45 -1.29 10.25
CA LEU A 246 2.11 -0.70 11.41
C LEU A 246 2.10 -1.65 12.62
N PHE A 247 1.00 -2.37 12.84
CA PHE A 247 0.91 -3.36 13.90
C PHE A 247 1.84 -4.57 13.66
N ALA A 248 1.86 -5.10 12.43
CA ALA A 248 2.77 -6.18 12.05
C ALA A 248 4.24 -5.76 12.21
N GLN A 249 4.54 -4.52 11.87
CA GLN A 249 5.87 -3.95 12.04
C GLN A 249 6.27 -3.82 13.50
N ALA A 250 5.41 -3.28 14.36
CA ALA A 250 5.68 -3.18 15.79
C ALA A 250 5.98 -4.57 16.39
N ALA A 251 5.21 -5.59 15.98
CA ALA A 251 5.44 -6.97 16.40
C ALA A 251 6.77 -7.55 15.90
N LEU A 252 7.20 -7.18 14.68
CA LEU A 252 8.49 -7.60 14.12
C LEU A 252 9.68 -6.89 14.79
N CYS A 253 9.51 -5.63 15.23
CA CYS A 253 10.52 -4.86 15.94
C CYS A 253 10.72 -5.35 17.38
N LEU A 254 9.65 -5.66 18.14
CA LEU A 254 9.81 -6.12 19.52
C LEU A 254 10.60 -7.44 19.64
N ARG A 255 10.60 -8.28 18.61
CA ARG A 255 11.29 -9.56 18.63
C ARG A 255 12.81 -9.43 18.51
N THR A 256 13.35 -8.32 17.97
CA THR A 256 14.81 -8.16 17.91
C THR A 256 15.45 -8.01 19.27
N ASP A 257 14.72 -7.47 20.24
CA ASP A 257 15.27 -7.15 21.55
C ASP A 257 15.28 -8.39 22.46
N GLU A 258 14.52 -9.43 22.13
CA GLU A 258 14.54 -10.73 22.84
C GLU A 258 15.61 -11.69 22.32
N GLU A 259 16.10 -11.50 21.09
CA GLU A 259 17.11 -12.36 20.46
C GLU A 259 18.54 -11.80 20.55
N ALA A 260 18.71 -10.59 21.09
CA ALA A 260 20.00 -9.90 21.28
C ALA A 260 20.50 -10.01 22.73
#